data_AF-T0YGF4-F1
#
_entry.id   AF-T0YGF4-F1
#
_cell.length_a   1.000
_cell.length_b   1.000
_cell.length_c   1.000
_cell.angle_alpha   90.00
_cell.angle_beta   90.00
_cell.angle_gamma   90.00
#
_symmetry.space_group_name_H-M   'P 1'
#
loop_
_entity.id
_entity.type
_entity.pdbx_description
1 polymer ?
#
loop_
_entity_poly.entity_id
_entity_poly.type
_entity_poly.pdbx_seq_one_letter_code
_entity_poly.pdbx_strand_id
1 'polypeptide(L)'
;STKMVERIEELIDEIADLFEMPKEFVVPGSNQLSAALDLARTVIRRSERLSLGFCSEIPDSVVGVYLNRLSDLAWILARWCEAEHLLARG
;
A
#
# COMPACT_ATOMS: atom_id res chain seq x y z
N SER A 1 16.09 -8.10 4.15
CA SER A 1 16.28 -9.07 3.06
C SER A 1 15.48 -8.60 1.87
N THR A 2 16.09 -8.52 0.69
CA THR A 2 15.46 -8.10 -0.57
C THR A 2 14.22 -8.93 -0.91
N LYS A 3 14.20 -10.21 -0.50
CA LYS A 3 13.04 -11.10 -0.62
C LYS A 3 11.75 -10.55 -0.02
N MET A 4 11.83 -9.73 1.03
CA MET A 4 10.63 -9.12 1.63
C MET A 4 10.04 -8.02 0.75
N VAL A 5 10.89 -7.31 -0.01
CA VAL A 5 10.46 -6.29 -0.96
C VAL A 5 9.84 -6.97 -2.18
N GLU A 6 10.53 -7.95 -2.75
CA GLU A 6 10.05 -8.78 -3.87
C GLU A 6 8.67 -9.37 -3.55
N ARG A 7 8.50 -9.92 -2.34
CA ARG A 7 7.21 -10.47 -1.92
C ARG A 7 6.08 -9.43 -1.87
N ILE A 8 6.38 -8.18 -1.51
CA ILE A 8 5.35 -7.13 -1.52
C ILE A 8 5.01 -6.72 -2.95
N GLU A 9 6.01 -6.66 -3.84
CA GLU A 9 5.78 -6.36 -5.26
C GLU A 9 4.90 -7.44 -5.92
N GLU A 10 5.19 -8.72 -5.67
CA GLU A 10 4.34 -9.84 -6.11
C GLU A 10 2.89 -9.68 -5.63
N LEU A 11 2.69 -9.32 -4.35
CA LEU A 11 1.35 -9.12 -3.80
C LEU A 11 0.64 -7.92 -4.43
N ILE A 12 1.36 -6.84 -4.73
CA ILE A 12 0.78 -5.67 -5.42
C ILE A 12 0.27 -6.09 -6.80
N ASP A 13 1.09 -6.82 -7.55
CA ASP A 13 0.72 -7.29 -8.89
C ASP A 13 -0.47 -8.26 -8.83
N GLU A 14 -0.42 -9.24 -7.92
CA GLU A 14 -1.52 -10.20 -7.70
C GLU A 14 -2.85 -9.50 -7.41
N ILE A 15 -2.85 -8.45 -6.57
CA ILE A 15 -4.06 -7.72 -6.20
C ILE A 15 -4.53 -6.80 -7.34
N ALA A 16 -3.59 -6.18 -8.08
CA ALA A 16 -3.91 -5.32 -9.21
C ALA A 16 -4.70 -6.06 -10.29
N ASP A 17 -4.39 -7.34 -10.50
CA ASP A 17 -5.05 -8.18 -11.49
C ASP A 17 -6.49 -8.59 -11.10
N LEU A 18 -6.90 -8.38 -9.84
CA LEU A 18 -8.22 -8.78 -9.35
C LEU A 18 -9.34 -7.77 -9.66
N PHE A 19 -9.02 -6.53 -10.05
CA PHE A 19 -10.03 -5.48 -10.25
C PHE A 19 -9.58 -4.42 -11.25
N GLU A 20 -10.53 -3.69 -11.82
CA GLU A 20 -10.19 -2.54 -12.67
C GLU A 20 -9.73 -1.36 -11.80
N MET A 21 -8.50 -0.91 -12.03
CA MET A 21 -7.93 0.22 -11.32
C MET A 21 -8.75 1.51 -11.56
N PRO A 22 -9.04 2.29 -10.50
CA PRO A 22 -9.79 3.53 -10.65
C PRO A 22 -9.02 4.54 -11.51
N LYS A 23 -9.70 5.10 -12.52
CA LYS A 23 -9.14 6.09 -13.46
C LYS A 23 -9.24 7.52 -12.93
N GLU A 24 -9.98 7.72 -11.85
CA GLU A 24 -10.25 9.01 -11.23
C GLU A 24 -9.63 9.11 -9.84
N PHE A 25 -9.56 10.33 -9.31
CA PHE A 25 -9.00 10.58 -7.99
C PHE A 25 -9.86 9.91 -6.91
N VAL A 26 -9.23 9.08 -6.07
CA VAL A 26 -9.95 8.31 -5.07
C VAL A 26 -9.98 9.05 -3.75
N VAL A 27 -11.19 9.27 -3.22
CA VAL A 27 -11.39 9.84 -1.89
C VAL A 27 -11.30 8.72 -0.86
N PRO A 28 -10.42 8.84 0.15
CA PRO A 28 -10.28 7.84 1.20
C PRO A 28 -11.58 7.60 1.96
N GLY A 29 -11.81 6.34 2.34
CA GLY A 29 -12.86 5.96 3.28
C GLY A 29 -14.26 5.84 2.70
N SER A 30 -14.37 5.42 1.43
CA SER A 30 -15.66 5.05 0.84
C SER A 30 -16.31 3.82 1.52
N ASN A 31 -15.53 3.02 2.27
CA ASN A 31 -16.03 2.05 3.24
C ASN A 31 -15.10 1.92 4.47
N GLN A 32 -15.55 1.22 5.51
CA GLN A 32 -14.81 1.11 6.78
C GLN A 32 -13.45 0.40 6.63
N LEU A 33 -13.37 -0.61 5.75
CA LEU A 33 -12.15 -1.37 5.52
C LEU A 33 -11.12 -0.54 4.74
N SER A 34 -11.56 0.15 3.67
CA SER A 34 -10.69 1.05 2.90
C SER A 34 -10.21 2.23 3.75
N ALA A 35 -11.06 2.78 4.62
CA ALA A 35 -10.66 3.81 5.57
C ALA A 35 -9.55 3.35 6.53
N ALA A 36 -9.66 2.12 7.06
CA ALA A 36 -8.65 1.55 7.94
C ALA A 36 -7.31 1.31 7.21
N LEU A 37 -7.37 0.88 5.94
CA LEU A 37 -6.18 0.68 5.10
C LEU A 37 -5.53 2.01 4.73
N ASP A 38 -6.31 3.03 4.37
CA ASP A 38 -5.81 4.37 4.11
C ASP A 38 -5.18 4.97 5.39
N LEU A 39 -5.76 4.74 6.58
CA LEU A 39 -5.15 5.11 7.85
C LEU A 39 -3.82 4.39 8.07
N ALA A 40 -3.77 3.06 7.89
CA ALA A 40 -2.54 2.27 8.00
C ALA A 40 -1.45 2.82 7.06
N ARG A 41 -1.82 3.18 5.84
CA ARG A 41 -0.93 3.83 4.87
C ARG A 41 -0.32 5.12 5.42
N THR A 42 -1.09 5.97 6.10
CA THR A 42 -0.53 7.20 6.69
C THR A 42 0.49 6.90 7.78
N VAL A 43 0.28 5.86 8.59
CA VAL A 43 1.22 5.42 9.63
C VAL A 43 2.50 4.87 8.99
N ILE A 44 2.39 4.03 7.95
CA ILE A 44 3.54 3.50 7.20
C ILE A 44 4.37 4.65 6.60
N ARG A 45 3.73 5.62 5.94
CA ARG A 45 4.43 6.78 5.36
C ARG A 45 5.08 7.65 6.43
N ARG A 46 4.51 7.74 7.63
CA ARG A 46 5.16 8.42 8.77
C ARG A 46 6.42 7.68 9.19
N SER A 47 6.36 6.36 9.32
CA SER A 47 7.53 5.53 9.62
C SER A 47 8.60 5.62 8.52
N GLU A 48 8.20 5.63 7.24
CA GLU A 48 9.10 5.85 6.09
C GLU A 48 9.92 7.13 6.30
N ARG A 49 9.24 8.28 6.51
CA ARG A 49 9.90 9.58 6.71
C ARG A 49 10.85 9.60 7.91
N LEU A 50 10.45 8.99 9.03
CA LEU A 50 11.30 8.91 10.22
C LEU A 50 12.51 8.00 10.00
N SER A 51 12.36 6.95 9.20
CA SER A 51 13.43 5.99 8.92
C SER A 51 14.48 6.51 7.93
N LEU A 52 14.16 7.51 7.10
CA LEU A 52 15.06 8.02 6.05
C LEU A 52 16.44 8.43 6.58
N GLY A 53 16.49 9.16 7.71
CA GLY A 53 17.76 9.60 8.31
C GLY A 53 18.64 8.44 8.78
N PHE A 54 18.04 7.36 9.27
CA PHE A 54 18.77 6.17 9.71
C PHE A 54 19.15 5.26 8.54
N CYS A 55 18.31 5.16 7.52
CA CYS A 55 18.58 4.32 6.36
C CYS A 55 19.80 4.80 5.57
N SER A 56 20.04 6.12 5.51
CA SER A 56 21.23 6.67 4.84
C SER A 56 22.55 6.31 5.52
N GLU A 57 22.52 5.91 6.79
CA GLU A 57 23.71 5.54 7.57
C GLU A 57 24.00 4.03 7.53
N ILE A 58 23.08 3.22 7.01
CA ILE A 58 23.19 1.76 6.99
C ILE A 58 23.35 1.28 5.54
N PRO A 59 24.55 0.79 5.15
CA PRO A 59 24.78 0.20 3.83
C PRO A 59 23.79 -0.94 3.55
N ASP A 60 23.31 -1.00 2.31
CA ASP A 60 22.38 -2.04 1.82
C ASP A 60 21.05 -2.15 2.59
N SER A 61 20.67 -1.09 3.32
CA SER A 61 19.38 -1.04 4.01
C SER A 61 18.21 -1.06 3.02
N VAL A 62 17.37 -2.09 3.13
CA VAL A 62 16.13 -2.21 2.35
C VAL A 62 14.92 -1.61 3.05
N VAL A 63 15.09 -1.02 4.24
CA VAL A 63 13.97 -0.56 5.09
C VAL A 63 13.17 0.55 4.40
N GLY A 64 13.84 1.54 3.79
CA GLY A 64 13.17 2.63 3.08
C GLY A 64 12.35 2.11 1.90
N VAL A 65 12.95 1.24 1.07
CA VAL A 65 12.27 0.63 -0.09
C VAL A 65 11.10 -0.24 0.37
N TYR A 66 11.28 -1.03 1.44
CA TYR A 66 10.23 -1.86 2.01
C TYR A 66 9.04 -1.03 2.51
N LEU A 67 9.28 0.05 3.26
CA LEU A 67 8.20 0.93 3.75
C LEU A 67 7.49 1.64 2.62
N ASN A 68 8.22 2.00 1.56
CA ASN A 68 7.66 2.57 0.35
C ASN A 68 6.69 1.60 -0.33
N ARG A 69 7.15 0.38 -0.66
CA ARG A 69 6.33 -0.68 -1.27
C ARG A 69 5.16 -1.09 -0.37
N LEU A 70 5.37 -1.19 0.94
CA LEU A 70 4.30 -1.50 1.90
C LEU A 70 3.19 -0.43 1.88
N SER A 71 3.56 0.84 1.67
CA SER A 71 2.57 1.91 1.53
C SER A 71 1.77 1.82 0.24
N ASP A 72 2.37 1.31 -0.84
CA ASP A 72 1.68 1.02 -2.10
C ASP A 72 0.73 -0.18 -1.94
N LEU A 73 1.16 -1.23 -1.23
CA LEU A 73 0.30 -2.38 -0.92
C LEU A 73 -0.93 -1.97 -0.10
N ALA A 74 -0.77 -1.14 0.93
CA ALA A 74 -1.90 -0.62 1.70
C ALA A 74 -2.87 0.19 0.83
N TRP A 75 -2.33 0.93 -0.15
CA TRP A 75 -3.15 1.69 -1.08
C TRP A 75 -3.95 0.78 -2.03
N ILE A 76 -3.31 -0.20 -2.66
CA ILE A 76 -4.00 -1.07 -3.63
C ILE A 76 -5.06 -1.95 -2.95
N LEU A 77 -4.78 -2.44 -1.73
CA LEU A 77 -5.77 -3.14 -0.91
C LEU A 77 -6.98 -2.25 -0.62
N ALA A 78 -6.75 -0.97 -0.29
CA ALA A 78 -7.84 -0.03 -0.05
C ALA A 78 -8.72 0.10 -1.30
N ARG A 79 -8.13 0.22 -2.49
CA ARG A 79 -8.87 0.34 -3.76
C ARG A 79 -9.61 -0.94 -4.14
N TRP A 80 -9.00 -2.10 -3.91
CA TRP A 80 -9.64 -3.40 -4.14
C TRP A 80 -10.90 -3.57 -3.27
N CYS A 81 -10.82 -3.22 -1.98
CA CYS A 81 -11.97 -3.24 -1.07
C CYS A 81 -13.11 -2.29 -1.51
N GLU A 82 -12.79 -1.22 -2.23
CA GLU A 82 -13.79 -0.28 -2.74
C GLU A 82 -14.45 -0.81 -4.00
N ALA A 83 -13.69 -1.42 -4.90
CA ALA A 83 -14.19 -2.06 -6.10
C ALA A 83 -15.12 -3.26 -5.78
N GLU A 84 -14.73 -4.12 -4.83
CA GLU A 84 -15.56 -5.25 -4.38
C GLU A 84 -16.90 -4.77 -3.81
N HIS A 85 -16.89 -3.68 -3.03
CA HIS A 85 -18.10 -3.11 -2.42
C HIS A 85 -19.04 -2.43 -3.43
N LEU A 86 -18.53 -2.04 -4.61
CA LEU A 86 -19.36 -1.57 -5.73
C LEU A 86 -20.01 -2.75 -6.46
N LEU A 87 -19.28 -3.84 -6.67
CA LEU A 87 -19.79 -5.06 -7.31
C LEU A 87 -20.86 -5.77 -6.47
N ALA A 88 -20.73 -5.77 -5.14
CA ALA A 88 -21.70 -6.38 -4.23
C ALA A 88 -23.05 -5.63 -4.11
N ARG A 89 -23.16 -4.43 -4.69
CA ARG A 89 -24.38 -3.59 -4.66
C ARG A 89 -25.15 -3.56 -6.00
N GLY A 90 -24.65 -4.23 -7.04
CA GLY A 90 -25.33 -4.45 -8.33
C GLY A 90 -25.99 -5.81 -8.41
#